data_AF-A0A3N9VCT2-F1
#
_entry.id   AF-A0A3N9VCT2-F1
#
_cell.length_a   1.000
_cell.length_b   1.000
_cell.length_c   1.000
_cell.angle_alpha   90.00
_cell.angle_beta   90.00
_cell.angle_gamma   90.00
#
_symmetry.space_group_name_H-M   'P 1'
#
loop_
_entity.id
_entity.type
_entity.pdbx_description
1 polymer ?
#
loop_
_entity_poly.entity_id
_entity_poly.type
_entity_poly.pdbx_seq_one_letter_code
_entity_poly.pdbx_strand_id
1 'polypeptide(L)'
;MKKLLILDYLPELFTSEVSMPSSIQQAINFLETQWSSINDNKIKGILAELAFKSFLNQQGIHFIPGGWIMSPGNKTITQVPAREKVCLLPRNAPFSWQAASTNAAAPVTPAEISAYNYFRQVGVTTYLVCPSNIVEADFAIPQPSHRAVRASYPKSYHLDFMSISPNGQLQSNPVATVFQAFPVRNGNSGLRCSQLNRIAASQAPWNDSEAIARLFWFEYTRYFVQIDYLVSNIDGIHFIIVPSGSCIPVELKSKTVANDTLLGDWFGIDMGPFAKLAFFTANSMNTDALYVVQEVDSDRNHVEWYGIRFTELVKSCSWVWQAGGKGMMGGASSTYKIPKAAFTQLAELFPTL
;
A
#
# COMPACT_ATOMS: atom_id res chain seq x y z
N MET A 1 26.33 -49.71 -43.15
CA MET A 1 26.98 -49.22 -41.90
C MET A 1 27.02 -47.69 -41.91
N LYS A 2 26.08 -47.04 -41.20
CA LYS A 2 26.21 -45.69 -40.66
C LYS A 2 25.32 -45.66 -39.43
N LYS A 3 25.94 -45.59 -38.24
CA LYS A 3 25.27 -45.59 -36.94
C LYS A 3 24.46 -44.29 -36.78
N LEU A 4 23.17 -44.42 -36.52
CA LEU A 4 22.32 -43.38 -35.96
C LEU A 4 22.76 -43.18 -34.49
N LEU A 5 23.13 -41.95 -34.11
CA LEU A 5 23.22 -41.53 -32.73
C LEU A 5 22.00 -40.66 -32.45
N ILE A 6 21.06 -41.25 -31.69
CA ILE A 6 19.96 -40.55 -31.05
C ILE A 6 20.58 -39.83 -29.85
N LEU A 7 20.54 -38.50 -29.84
CA LEU A 7 20.85 -37.69 -28.67
C LEU A 7 19.56 -37.50 -27.89
N ASP A 8 19.48 -38.15 -26.75
CA ASP A 8 18.43 -37.99 -25.76
C ASP A 8 18.40 -36.55 -25.26
N TYR A 9 17.27 -35.88 -25.49
CA TYR A 9 16.98 -34.55 -24.97
C TYR A 9 16.45 -34.72 -23.54
N LEU A 10 17.34 -34.63 -22.55
CA LEU A 10 16.95 -34.49 -21.15
C LEU A 10 16.45 -33.05 -20.93
N PRO A 11 15.24 -32.83 -20.39
CA PRO A 11 14.86 -31.52 -19.92
C PRO A 11 15.65 -31.24 -18.62
N GLU A 12 16.62 -30.34 -18.68
CA GLU A 12 17.19 -29.75 -17.46
C GLU A 12 16.06 -29.05 -16.70
N LEU A 13 15.64 -29.68 -15.60
CA LEU A 13 14.87 -29.07 -14.53
C LEU A 13 15.74 -27.96 -13.92
N PHE A 14 15.66 -26.76 -14.45
CA PHE A 14 16.10 -25.55 -13.76
C PHE A 14 15.16 -25.31 -12.57
N THR A 15 15.47 -25.91 -11.42
CA THR A 15 15.01 -25.40 -10.13
C THR A 15 15.82 -24.13 -9.85
N SER A 16 15.44 -23.02 -10.45
CA SER A 16 15.93 -21.71 -10.04
C SER A 16 15.32 -21.43 -8.66
N GLU A 17 16.10 -21.65 -7.62
CA GLU A 17 15.83 -21.14 -6.28
C GLU A 17 15.85 -19.60 -6.34
N VAL A 18 14.84 -18.98 -5.75
CA VAL A 18 14.47 -17.56 -5.92
C VAL A 18 14.34 -16.96 -4.50
N SER A 19 15.03 -15.86 -4.19
CA SER A 19 15.62 -15.53 -2.86
C SER A 19 15.49 -14.11 -2.22
N MET A 20 15.39 -14.02 -0.86
CA MET A 20 15.02 -12.96 0.15
C MET A 20 16.13 -11.96 0.54
N PRO A 21 15.89 -10.73 1.05
CA PRO A 21 16.97 -9.87 1.56
C PRO A 21 17.55 -10.38 2.89
N SER A 22 18.88 -10.57 2.93
CA SER A 22 19.62 -11.06 4.11
C SER A 22 19.92 -10.01 5.18
N SER A 23 19.57 -8.74 4.95
CA SER A 23 19.81 -7.68 5.92
C SER A 23 18.80 -6.55 5.81
N ILE A 24 18.65 -5.80 6.91
CA ILE A 24 17.90 -4.54 6.96
C ILE A 24 18.35 -3.59 5.85
N GLN A 25 19.66 -3.45 5.63
CA GLN A 25 20.18 -2.54 4.60
C GLN A 25 19.76 -2.97 3.19
N GLN A 26 19.74 -4.27 2.88
CA GLN A 26 19.24 -4.74 1.58
C GLN A 26 17.75 -4.47 1.40
N ALA A 27 16.94 -4.65 2.45
CA ALA A 27 15.51 -4.31 2.41
C ALA A 27 15.29 -2.79 2.20
N ILE A 28 16.07 -1.95 2.89
CA ILE A 28 16.08 -0.49 2.68
C ILE A 28 16.46 -0.17 1.23
N ASN A 29 17.55 -0.74 0.71
CA ASN A 29 17.99 -0.49 -0.66
C ASN A 29 16.91 -0.84 -1.68
N PHE A 30 16.17 -1.94 -1.48
CA PHE A 30 15.01 -2.25 -2.32
C PHE A 30 13.93 -1.17 -2.23
N LEU A 31 13.52 -0.80 -1.03
CA LEU A 31 12.52 0.24 -0.81
C LEU A 31 12.91 1.56 -1.48
N GLU A 32 14.20 1.91 -1.46
CA GLU A 32 14.72 3.05 -2.21
C GLU A 32 14.41 2.94 -3.69
N THR A 33 14.74 1.82 -4.33
CA THR A 33 14.45 1.65 -5.77
C THR A 33 12.97 1.88 -6.10
N GLN A 34 12.08 1.54 -5.16
CA GLN A 34 10.63 1.55 -5.32
C GLN A 34 9.96 2.91 -5.06
N TRP A 35 10.66 3.84 -4.44
CA TRP A 35 10.14 5.18 -4.16
C TRP A 35 10.84 6.23 -4.98
N SER A 36 10.09 6.78 -5.95
CA SER A 36 10.53 7.87 -6.84
C SER A 36 10.98 9.11 -6.08
N SER A 37 10.48 9.31 -4.86
CA SER A 37 10.91 10.33 -3.93
C SER A 37 10.80 9.80 -2.50
N ILE A 38 11.94 9.60 -1.84
CA ILE A 38 12.00 9.49 -0.38
C ILE A 38 12.33 10.88 0.09
N ASN A 39 11.28 11.66 0.26
CA ASN A 39 11.39 12.98 0.84
C ASN A 39 10.84 12.94 2.27
N ASP A 40 11.03 14.03 2.99
CA ASP A 40 10.54 14.18 4.35
C ASP A 40 9.04 13.89 4.46
N ASN A 41 8.24 14.15 3.42
CA ASN A 41 6.80 13.88 3.44
C ASN A 41 6.49 12.38 3.51
N LYS A 42 7.24 11.53 2.80
CA LYS A 42 7.08 10.07 2.86
C LYS A 42 7.46 9.54 4.25
N ILE A 43 8.57 10.02 4.80
CA ILE A 43 9.05 9.65 6.14
C ILE A 43 8.02 10.05 7.20
N LYS A 44 7.52 11.30 7.15
CA LYS A 44 6.45 11.80 8.02
C LYS A 44 5.19 10.96 7.93
N GLY A 45 4.79 10.56 6.72
CA GLY A 45 3.63 9.69 6.52
C GLY A 45 3.78 8.33 7.19
N ILE A 46 4.96 7.71 7.09
CA ILE A 46 5.25 6.42 7.74
C ILE A 46 5.25 6.56 9.26
N LEU A 47 5.91 7.59 9.80
CA LEU A 47 5.94 7.85 11.25
C LEU A 47 4.53 8.12 11.81
N ALA A 48 3.71 8.88 11.07
CA ALA A 48 2.32 9.11 11.43
C ALA A 48 1.51 7.82 11.46
N GLU A 49 1.72 6.90 10.51
CA GLU A 49 1.06 5.58 10.51
C GLU A 49 1.46 4.74 11.73
N LEU A 50 2.75 4.71 12.10
CA LEU A 50 3.22 3.99 13.29
C LEU A 50 2.65 4.59 14.58
N ALA A 51 2.61 5.92 14.68
CA ALA A 51 2.00 6.61 15.80
C ALA A 51 0.49 6.36 15.88
N PHE A 52 -0.20 6.34 14.73
CA PHE A 52 -1.63 6.07 14.64
C PHE A 52 -1.96 4.64 15.08
N LYS A 53 -1.20 3.64 14.60
CA LYS A 53 -1.33 2.25 15.06
C LYS A 53 -1.18 2.15 16.59
N SER A 54 -0.20 2.85 17.15
CA SER A 54 0.04 2.87 18.61
C SER A 54 -1.13 3.50 19.36
N PHE A 55 -1.65 4.62 18.86
CA PHE A 55 -2.84 5.28 19.40
C PHE A 55 -4.07 4.37 19.37
N LEU A 56 -4.36 3.73 18.23
CA LEU A 56 -5.49 2.81 18.08
C LEU A 56 -5.41 1.62 19.05
N ASN A 57 -4.21 1.04 19.22
CA ASN A 57 -3.99 -0.05 20.16
C ASN A 57 -4.32 0.36 21.61
N GLN A 58 -3.98 1.59 22.00
CA GLN A 58 -4.34 2.12 23.33
C GLN A 58 -5.85 2.30 23.51
N GLN A 59 -6.58 2.52 22.42
CA GLN A 59 -8.04 2.62 22.40
C GLN A 59 -8.76 1.26 22.22
N GLY A 60 -8.00 0.16 22.15
CA GLY A 60 -8.57 -1.17 21.86
C GLY A 60 -9.17 -1.30 20.46
N ILE A 61 -8.74 -0.46 19.52
CA ILE A 61 -9.21 -0.46 18.13
C ILE A 61 -8.22 -1.24 17.29
N HIS A 62 -8.73 -2.22 16.54
CA HIS A 62 -7.86 -3.02 15.68
C HIS A 62 -7.51 -2.25 14.42
N PHE A 63 -6.22 -2.21 14.11
CA PHE A 63 -5.69 -1.64 12.88
C PHE A 63 -5.32 -2.74 11.89
N ILE A 64 -5.79 -2.60 10.65
CA ILE A 64 -5.45 -3.46 9.53
C ILE A 64 -4.62 -2.64 8.56
N PRO A 65 -3.35 -3.03 8.32
CA PRO A 65 -2.53 -2.34 7.33
C PRO A 65 -3.20 -2.44 5.96
N GLY A 66 -3.24 -1.32 5.25
CA GLY A 66 -3.83 -1.26 3.92
C GLY A 66 -3.05 -2.12 2.90
N GLY A 67 -3.68 -2.35 1.76
CA GLY A 67 -3.11 -3.11 0.65
C GLY A 67 -2.78 -2.27 -0.58
N TRP A 68 -2.81 -2.88 -1.75
CA TRP A 68 -2.81 -2.18 -3.02
C TRP A 68 -4.13 -2.39 -3.74
N ILE A 69 -4.78 -1.31 -4.16
CA ILE A 69 -5.93 -1.39 -5.05
C ILE A 69 -5.42 -1.09 -6.45
N MET A 70 -5.64 -2.03 -7.36
CA MET A 70 -5.14 -1.98 -8.73
C MET A 70 -6.30 -2.09 -9.70
N SER A 71 -6.28 -1.24 -10.73
CA SER A 71 -7.09 -1.41 -11.94
C SER A 71 -6.18 -1.68 -13.13
N PRO A 72 -6.67 -2.36 -14.18
CA PRO A 72 -5.93 -2.54 -15.41
C PRO A 72 -5.40 -1.23 -15.98
N GLY A 73 -4.13 -1.22 -16.35
CA GLY A 73 -3.51 -0.11 -17.08
C GLY A 73 -4.00 -0.03 -18.51
N ASN A 74 -3.68 1.06 -19.20
CA ASN A 74 -4.09 1.24 -20.59
C ASN A 74 -3.10 0.55 -21.54
N LYS A 75 -3.60 -0.32 -22.43
CA LYS A 75 -2.85 -0.80 -23.62
C LYS A 75 -3.25 0.00 -24.88
N THR A 76 -4.54 0.29 -25.04
CA THR A 76 -5.14 1.07 -26.13
C THR A 76 -6.40 1.81 -25.64
N ILE A 77 -6.68 3.00 -26.18
CA ILE A 77 -7.76 3.92 -25.74
C ILE A 77 -9.17 3.32 -25.88
N THR A 78 -9.33 2.26 -26.67
CA THR A 78 -10.63 1.74 -27.12
C THR A 78 -11.34 0.82 -26.12
N GLN A 79 -10.64 0.26 -25.13
CA GLN A 79 -11.23 -0.61 -24.09
C GLN A 79 -10.48 -0.42 -22.78
N VAL A 80 -10.89 0.57 -21.98
CA VAL A 80 -10.35 0.75 -20.63
C VAL A 80 -11.18 -0.10 -19.67
N PRO A 81 -10.64 -1.17 -19.05
CA PRO A 81 -11.39 -1.98 -18.09
C PRO A 81 -11.49 -1.28 -16.73
N ALA A 82 -12.02 -0.05 -16.71
CA ALA A 82 -11.99 0.85 -15.55
C ALA A 82 -12.78 0.32 -14.34
N ARG A 83 -13.70 -0.63 -14.57
CA ARG A 83 -14.51 -1.29 -13.54
C ARG A 83 -13.80 -2.45 -12.86
N GLU A 84 -12.80 -3.04 -13.51
CA GLU A 84 -12.04 -4.14 -12.93
C GLU A 84 -11.09 -3.60 -11.86
N LYS A 85 -11.22 -4.13 -10.65
CA LYS A 85 -10.45 -3.72 -9.48
C LYS A 85 -10.02 -4.96 -8.70
N VAL A 86 -8.74 -5.03 -8.41
CA VAL A 86 -8.17 -6.04 -7.51
C VAL A 86 -7.57 -5.34 -6.30
N CYS A 87 -7.89 -5.82 -5.10
CA CYS A 87 -7.23 -5.45 -3.86
C CYS A 87 -6.28 -6.57 -3.43
N LEU A 88 -5.04 -6.20 -3.14
CA LEU A 88 -3.99 -7.10 -2.68
C LEU A 88 -3.63 -6.71 -1.25
N LEU A 89 -3.90 -7.58 -0.29
CA LEU A 89 -3.61 -7.39 1.14
C LEU A 89 -2.33 -8.19 1.48
N PRO A 90 -1.16 -7.53 1.60
CA PRO A 90 0.10 -8.21 1.84
C PRO A 90 0.13 -8.84 3.23
N ARG A 91 0.55 -10.10 3.33
CA ARG A 91 0.92 -10.74 4.60
C ARG A 91 2.43 -10.71 4.75
N ASN A 92 2.89 -10.39 5.95
CA ASN A 92 4.31 -10.36 6.25
C ASN A 92 4.81 -11.77 6.53
N ALA A 93 5.93 -12.14 5.92
CA ALA A 93 6.73 -13.25 6.40
C ALA A 93 7.95 -12.71 7.16
N PRO A 94 8.36 -13.39 8.24
CA PRO A 94 9.46 -12.92 9.07
C PRO A 94 10.79 -13.05 8.32
N PHE A 95 11.67 -12.09 8.57
CA PHE A 95 13.07 -12.13 8.18
C PHE A 95 13.97 -12.56 9.35
N SER A 96 15.14 -13.13 9.05
CA SER A 96 16.14 -13.55 10.03
C SER A 96 16.68 -12.39 10.89
N TRP A 97 16.65 -11.17 10.35
CA TRP A 97 17.10 -9.95 11.00
C TRP A 97 16.00 -9.22 11.79
N GLN A 98 14.77 -9.74 11.81
CA GLN A 98 13.73 -9.29 12.73
C GLN A 98 13.84 -10.05 14.05
N ALA A 99 13.41 -9.40 15.14
CA ALA A 99 13.04 -10.15 16.33
C ALA A 99 11.96 -11.18 15.98
N ALA A 100 11.97 -12.34 16.65
CA ALA A 100 10.99 -13.40 16.45
C ALA A 100 9.58 -12.81 16.47
N SER A 101 8.94 -12.73 15.30
CA SER A 101 7.61 -12.15 15.12
C SER A 101 6.76 -13.07 14.26
N THR A 102 5.45 -12.86 14.32
CA THR A 102 4.42 -13.77 13.84
C THR A 102 4.60 -14.20 12.38
N ASN A 103 4.59 -15.52 12.16
CA ASN A 103 4.77 -16.18 10.87
C ASN A 103 3.68 -15.82 9.84
N ALA A 104 4.05 -15.71 8.55
CA ALA A 104 3.10 -15.66 7.43
C ALA A 104 2.17 -16.89 7.36
N ALA A 105 2.62 -18.02 7.93
CA ALA A 105 1.83 -19.24 8.08
C ALA A 105 0.78 -19.17 9.20
N ALA A 106 0.67 -18.04 9.91
CA ALA A 106 -0.38 -17.85 10.92
C ALA A 106 -1.78 -18.00 10.27
N PRO A 107 -2.78 -18.49 11.01
CA PRO A 107 -4.17 -18.47 10.57
C PRO A 107 -4.60 -17.06 10.15
N VAL A 108 -5.58 -16.99 9.23
CA VAL A 108 -6.19 -15.71 8.87
C VAL A 108 -6.85 -15.12 10.10
N THR A 109 -6.53 -13.87 10.40
CA THR A 109 -7.10 -13.14 11.53
C THR A 109 -8.53 -12.70 11.22
N PRO A 110 -9.40 -12.55 12.24
CA PRO A 110 -10.71 -11.94 12.05
C PRO A 110 -10.64 -10.57 11.37
N ALA A 111 -9.56 -9.82 11.63
CA ALA A 111 -9.35 -8.51 11.04
C ALA A 111 -9.09 -8.59 9.52
N GLU A 112 -8.23 -9.50 9.07
CA GLU A 112 -8.01 -9.78 7.64
C GLU A 112 -9.30 -10.25 6.96
N ILE A 113 -10.10 -11.10 7.61
CA ILE A 113 -11.41 -11.54 7.09
C ILE A 113 -12.35 -10.34 6.90
N SER A 114 -12.41 -9.43 7.88
CA SER A 114 -13.25 -8.22 7.80
C SER A 114 -12.83 -7.29 6.66
N ALA A 115 -11.52 -7.02 6.49
CA ALA A 115 -11.04 -6.22 5.36
C ALA A 115 -11.32 -6.92 4.02
N TYR A 116 -11.07 -8.22 3.92
CA TYR A 116 -11.35 -9.01 2.74
C TYR A 116 -12.83 -8.93 2.33
N ASN A 117 -13.74 -9.11 3.30
CA ASN A 117 -15.18 -9.04 3.05
C ASN A 117 -15.63 -7.63 2.71
N TYR A 118 -15.08 -6.60 3.37
CA TYR A 118 -15.37 -5.21 3.08
C TYR A 118 -15.10 -4.88 1.61
N PHE A 119 -13.92 -5.21 1.09
CA PHE A 119 -13.59 -4.93 -0.31
C PHE A 119 -14.51 -5.64 -1.30
N ARG A 120 -14.88 -6.89 -1.01
CA ARG A 120 -15.83 -7.63 -1.85
C ARG A 120 -17.22 -6.99 -1.85
N GLN A 121 -17.68 -6.46 -0.72
CA GLN A 121 -18.96 -5.74 -0.63
C GLN A 121 -18.96 -4.47 -1.48
N VAL A 122 -17.83 -3.77 -1.59
CA VAL A 122 -17.68 -2.58 -2.45
C VAL A 122 -17.28 -2.91 -3.90
N GLY A 123 -17.46 -4.18 -4.32
CA GLY A 123 -17.24 -4.59 -5.70
C GLY A 123 -15.77 -4.74 -6.12
N VAL A 124 -14.85 -4.90 -5.17
CA VAL A 124 -13.42 -5.12 -5.43
C VAL A 124 -13.04 -6.57 -5.15
N THR A 125 -12.53 -7.26 -6.17
CA THR A 125 -11.99 -8.61 -6.01
C THR A 125 -10.75 -8.55 -5.13
N THR A 126 -10.67 -9.36 -4.08
CA THR A 126 -9.64 -9.20 -3.05
C THR A 126 -8.88 -10.49 -2.83
N TYR A 127 -7.57 -10.38 -2.56
CA TYR A 127 -6.69 -11.49 -2.24
C TYR A 127 -5.77 -11.12 -1.09
N LEU A 128 -5.54 -12.07 -0.18
CA LEU A 128 -4.38 -12.03 0.70
C LEU A 128 -3.17 -12.46 -0.11
N VAL A 129 -2.08 -11.70 -0.02
CA VAL A 129 -0.84 -11.99 -0.75
C VAL A 129 0.16 -12.57 0.22
N CYS A 130 0.44 -13.86 0.06
CA CYS A 130 1.33 -14.63 0.92
C CYS A 130 2.65 -14.84 0.19
N PRO A 131 3.78 -14.35 0.72
CA PRO A 131 5.07 -14.69 0.15
C PRO A 131 5.37 -16.18 0.34
N SER A 132 5.94 -16.82 -0.68
CA SER A 132 6.39 -18.20 -0.63
C SER A 132 7.81 -18.36 -1.18
N ASN A 133 8.48 -19.44 -0.77
CA ASN A 133 9.87 -19.77 -1.15
C ASN A 133 10.85 -18.65 -0.78
N ILE A 134 10.88 -18.30 0.51
CA ILE A 134 11.71 -17.24 1.10
C ILE A 134 13.14 -17.76 1.34
N VAL A 135 14.13 -17.29 0.58
CA VAL A 135 15.54 -17.73 0.72
C VAL A 135 16.50 -16.55 0.84
N GLU A 136 16.89 -16.08 2.03
CA GLU A 136 17.54 -14.75 2.22
C GLU A 136 18.90 -14.46 1.54
N ALA A 137 19.58 -15.43 0.93
CA ALA A 137 20.95 -15.24 0.46
C ALA A 137 21.08 -14.50 -0.89
N ASP A 138 20.12 -14.65 -1.82
CA ASP A 138 20.30 -14.20 -3.22
C ASP A 138 19.29 -13.15 -3.70
N PHE A 139 18.76 -12.34 -2.77
CA PHE A 139 18.01 -11.16 -3.19
C PHE A 139 18.82 -10.18 -4.01
N ALA A 140 18.40 -10.05 -5.27
CA ALA A 140 18.90 -9.03 -6.15
C ALA A 140 18.05 -7.75 -6.05
N ILE A 141 18.72 -6.62 -5.82
CA ILE A 141 18.09 -5.30 -5.82
C ILE A 141 17.89 -4.85 -7.27
N PRO A 142 16.73 -4.27 -7.65
CA PRO A 142 16.52 -3.68 -8.97
C PRO A 142 17.62 -2.68 -9.32
N GLN A 143 18.10 -2.73 -10.57
CA GLN A 143 19.19 -1.87 -11.04
C GLN A 143 18.69 -0.91 -12.12
N PRO A 144 18.98 0.40 -12.03
CA PRO A 144 18.61 1.35 -13.06
C PRO A 144 19.42 1.10 -14.33
N SER A 145 18.94 1.59 -15.47
CA SER A 145 19.72 1.57 -16.70
C SER A 145 20.97 2.43 -16.53
N HIS A 146 22.12 1.92 -16.96
CA HIS A 146 23.38 2.67 -16.92
C HIS A 146 24.15 2.47 -18.24
N ARG A 147 24.32 3.57 -18.99
CA ARG A 147 24.92 3.58 -20.32
C ARG A 147 24.19 2.59 -21.26
N ALA A 148 24.91 1.59 -21.79
CA ALA A 148 24.35 0.55 -22.65
C ALA A 148 23.62 -0.57 -21.89
N VAL A 149 23.70 -0.61 -20.56
CA VAL A 149 23.06 -1.65 -19.74
C VAL A 149 21.62 -1.27 -19.47
N ARG A 150 20.68 -2.15 -19.86
CA ARG A 150 19.26 -1.97 -19.57
C ARG A 150 18.98 -2.17 -18.08
N ALA A 151 17.96 -1.48 -17.57
CA ALA A 151 17.49 -1.67 -16.21
C ALA A 151 17.10 -3.14 -15.96
N SER A 152 17.41 -3.65 -14.78
CA SER A 152 17.11 -5.02 -14.34
C SER A 152 16.10 -5.01 -13.20
N TYR A 153 15.10 -5.90 -13.29
CA TYR A 153 14.00 -6.02 -12.35
C TYR A 153 13.84 -7.49 -11.93
N PRO A 154 14.74 -8.02 -11.09
CA PRO A 154 14.68 -9.41 -10.64
C PRO A 154 13.44 -9.65 -9.78
N LYS A 155 12.73 -10.77 -10.01
CA LYS A 155 11.62 -11.23 -9.17
C LYS A 155 12.13 -12.29 -8.22
N SER A 156 12.62 -11.84 -7.07
CA SER A 156 13.31 -12.69 -6.12
C SER A 156 12.37 -13.43 -5.15
N TYR A 157 11.07 -13.15 -5.13
CA TYR A 157 10.02 -13.97 -4.46
C TYR A 157 8.94 -14.38 -5.41
N HIS A 158 8.40 -15.55 -5.10
CA HIS A 158 7.06 -15.92 -5.49
C HIS A 158 6.04 -15.36 -4.48
N LEU A 159 4.88 -14.94 -4.99
CA LEU A 159 3.75 -14.50 -4.19
C LEU A 159 2.53 -15.36 -4.53
N ASP A 160 1.94 -15.98 -3.52
CA ASP A 160 0.68 -16.71 -3.63
C ASP A 160 -0.51 -15.77 -3.37
N PHE A 161 -1.52 -15.85 -4.23
CA PHE A 161 -2.71 -15.02 -4.17
C PHE A 161 -3.88 -15.83 -3.61
N MET A 162 -4.21 -15.58 -2.36
CA MET A 162 -5.14 -16.40 -1.61
C MET A 162 -6.50 -15.71 -1.48
N SER A 163 -7.57 -16.39 -1.89
CA SER A 163 -8.94 -16.02 -1.56
C SER A 163 -9.36 -16.71 -0.26
N ILE A 164 -10.36 -16.15 0.41
CA ILE A 164 -10.99 -16.77 1.58
C ILE A 164 -12.28 -17.44 1.11
N SER A 165 -12.35 -18.76 1.26
CA SER A 165 -13.54 -19.56 0.97
C SER A 165 -14.66 -19.32 1.98
N PRO A 166 -15.92 -19.73 1.70
CA PRO A 166 -17.03 -19.54 2.64
C PRO A 166 -16.84 -20.19 4.02
N ASN A 167 -16.02 -21.24 4.12
CA ASN A 167 -15.66 -21.90 5.38
C ASN A 167 -14.42 -21.28 6.06
N GLY A 168 -13.93 -20.13 5.58
CA GLY A 168 -12.80 -19.41 6.17
C GLY A 168 -11.42 -19.96 5.82
N GLN A 169 -11.31 -20.89 4.88
CA GLN A 169 -10.04 -21.46 4.45
C GLN A 169 -9.39 -20.62 3.35
N LEU A 170 -8.05 -20.64 3.28
CA LEU A 170 -7.32 -20.01 2.20
C LEU A 170 -7.31 -20.91 0.97
N GLN A 171 -7.68 -20.34 -0.17
CA GLN A 171 -7.66 -21.00 -1.48
C GLN A 171 -6.68 -20.26 -2.40
N SER A 172 -5.69 -20.99 -2.94
CA SER A 172 -4.73 -20.42 -3.88
C SER A 172 -5.36 -20.16 -5.24
N ASN A 173 -5.01 -19.02 -5.83
CA ASN A 173 -5.45 -18.58 -7.14
C ASN A 173 -4.22 -18.35 -8.03
N PRO A 174 -4.16 -18.96 -9.22
CA PRO A 174 -3.07 -18.71 -10.16
C PRO A 174 -2.97 -17.22 -10.52
N VAL A 175 -1.75 -16.68 -10.57
CA VAL A 175 -1.48 -15.28 -10.94
C VAL A 175 -2.14 -14.91 -12.27
N ALA A 176 -2.08 -15.81 -13.25
CA ALA A 176 -2.71 -15.61 -14.56
C ALA A 176 -4.23 -15.42 -14.49
N THR A 177 -4.90 -16.07 -13.54
CA THR A 177 -6.35 -15.93 -13.31
C THR A 177 -6.65 -14.62 -12.60
N VAL A 178 -5.88 -14.28 -11.55
CA VAL A 178 -6.05 -13.02 -10.78
C VAL A 178 -5.93 -11.80 -11.69
N PHE A 179 -4.98 -11.83 -12.63
CA PHE A 179 -4.66 -10.72 -13.52
C PHE A 179 -5.11 -10.93 -14.96
N GLN A 180 -6.10 -11.80 -15.21
CA GLN A 180 -6.57 -12.09 -16.58
C GLN A 180 -7.08 -10.85 -17.33
N ALA A 181 -7.64 -9.87 -16.62
CA ALA A 181 -8.12 -8.61 -17.16
C ALA A 181 -7.04 -7.53 -17.28
N PHE A 182 -5.82 -7.80 -16.80
CA PHE A 182 -4.73 -6.84 -16.78
C PHE A 182 -3.81 -7.06 -17.99
N PRO A 183 -3.52 -6.01 -18.77
CA PRO A 183 -2.62 -6.15 -19.89
C PRO A 183 -1.21 -6.55 -19.44
N VAL A 184 -0.65 -7.59 -20.07
CA VAL A 184 0.77 -7.94 -19.91
C VAL A 184 1.64 -6.76 -20.35
N ARG A 185 2.60 -6.41 -19.51
CA ARG A 185 3.60 -5.37 -19.74
C ARG A 185 4.62 -5.83 -20.78
N ASN A 186 4.99 -4.91 -21.67
CA ASN A 186 6.11 -5.10 -22.59
C ASN A 186 7.20 -4.08 -22.26
N GLY A 187 8.32 -4.56 -21.71
CA GLY A 187 9.46 -3.73 -21.31
C GLY A 187 9.26 -2.94 -20.01
N ASN A 188 10.18 -2.03 -19.71
CA ASN A 188 10.33 -1.45 -18.36
C ASN A 188 9.71 -0.05 -18.19
N SER A 189 8.95 0.45 -19.19
CA SER A 189 8.43 1.82 -19.16
C SER A 189 7.48 2.04 -17.96
N GLY A 190 7.75 3.05 -17.13
CA GLY A 190 6.96 3.35 -15.94
C GLY A 190 7.23 2.46 -14.73
N LEU A 191 8.17 1.51 -14.82
CA LEU A 191 8.70 0.83 -13.63
C LEU A 191 9.60 1.78 -12.85
N ARG A 192 9.60 1.63 -11.52
CA ARG A 192 10.40 2.45 -10.61
C ARG A 192 11.73 1.76 -10.32
N CYS A 193 12.82 2.49 -10.51
CA CYS A 193 14.15 2.08 -10.11
C CYS A 193 14.98 3.32 -9.79
N SER A 194 14.73 3.88 -8.61
CA SER A 194 15.41 5.10 -8.15
C SER A 194 16.80 4.80 -7.60
N GLN A 195 17.61 5.85 -7.42
CA GLN A 195 18.97 5.72 -6.89
C GLN A 195 18.97 5.22 -5.44
N LEU A 196 20.06 4.53 -5.06
CA LEU A 196 20.31 4.02 -3.71
C LEU A 196 20.99 5.09 -2.82
N ASN A 197 21.11 4.79 -1.52
CA ASN A 197 21.81 5.59 -0.50
C ASN A 197 21.16 6.97 -0.24
N ARG A 198 19.84 7.05 -0.31
CA ARG A 198 19.01 8.20 0.08
C ARG A 198 18.44 8.07 1.51
N ILE A 199 18.47 6.88 2.10
CA ILE A 199 17.97 6.55 3.44
C ILE A 199 19.15 6.18 4.35
N ALA A 200 19.21 6.82 5.51
CA ALA A 200 20.10 6.41 6.60
C ALA A 200 19.37 5.42 7.53
N ALA A 201 19.86 4.17 7.59
CA ALA A 201 19.30 3.13 8.47
C ALA A 201 19.36 3.47 9.97
N SER A 202 20.19 4.44 10.37
CA SER A 202 20.30 4.90 11.76
C SER A 202 19.17 5.85 12.18
N GLN A 203 18.34 6.31 11.26
CA GLN A 203 17.27 7.29 11.53
C GLN A 203 15.90 6.64 11.50
N ALA A 204 14.98 7.10 12.35
CA ALA A 204 13.59 6.66 12.30
C ALA A 204 12.92 7.04 10.95
N PRO A 205 12.04 6.19 10.40
CA PRO A 205 11.61 4.86 10.87
C PRO A 205 12.55 3.71 10.46
N TRP A 206 13.69 4.00 9.85
CA TRP A 206 14.61 3.02 9.24
C TRP A 206 15.50 2.27 10.23
N ASN A 207 15.40 2.60 11.52
CA ASN A 207 16.00 1.85 12.61
C ASN A 207 15.03 0.82 13.24
N ASP A 208 13.78 0.73 12.75
CA ASP A 208 12.77 -0.23 13.20
C ASP A 208 12.64 -1.38 12.19
N SER A 209 13.15 -2.56 12.57
CA SER A 209 13.11 -3.76 11.73
C SER A 209 11.69 -4.23 11.39
N GLU A 210 10.71 -4.05 12.29
CA GLU A 210 9.33 -4.46 12.02
C GLU A 210 8.68 -3.54 10.98
N ALA A 211 8.89 -2.23 11.13
CA ALA A 211 8.40 -1.25 10.16
C ALA A 211 9.00 -1.48 8.76
N ILE A 212 10.31 -1.77 8.69
CA ILE A 212 11.00 -2.03 7.42
C ILE A 212 10.48 -3.29 6.74
N ALA A 213 10.34 -4.39 7.48
CA ALA A 213 9.81 -5.65 6.93
C ALA A 213 8.38 -5.49 6.40
N ARG A 214 7.51 -4.79 7.14
CA ARG A 214 6.15 -4.48 6.70
C ARG A 214 6.14 -3.65 5.41
N LEU A 215 6.93 -2.59 5.37
CA LEU A 215 7.05 -1.73 4.18
C LEU A 215 7.61 -2.50 3.00
N PHE A 216 8.57 -3.40 3.24
CA PHE A 216 9.15 -4.27 2.23
C PHE A 216 8.06 -5.12 1.57
N TRP A 217 7.30 -5.89 2.34
CA TRP A 217 6.25 -6.75 1.80
C TRP A 217 5.13 -5.98 1.11
N PHE A 218 4.78 -4.83 1.68
CA PHE A 218 3.86 -3.91 1.07
C PHE A 218 4.34 -3.49 -0.33
N GLU A 219 5.54 -2.92 -0.46
CA GLU A 219 6.05 -2.47 -1.76
C GLU A 219 6.41 -3.63 -2.70
N TYR A 220 6.89 -4.75 -2.17
CA TYR A 220 7.23 -5.94 -2.96
C TYR A 220 6.00 -6.53 -3.65
N THR A 221 4.84 -6.51 -2.98
CA THR A 221 3.55 -6.92 -3.58
C THR A 221 3.23 -6.11 -4.84
N ARG A 222 3.38 -4.77 -4.77
CA ARG A 222 3.19 -3.91 -5.96
C ARG A 222 4.24 -4.19 -7.02
N TYR A 223 5.51 -4.25 -6.60
CA TYR A 223 6.64 -4.48 -7.48
C TYR A 223 6.47 -5.76 -8.30
N PHE A 224 6.15 -6.88 -7.65
CA PHE A 224 5.93 -8.18 -8.27
C PHE A 224 4.91 -8.10 -9.42
N VAL A 225 3.74 -7.49 -9.15
CA VAL A 225 2.67 -7.37 -10.15
C VAL A 225 3.07 -6.41 -11.27
N GLN A 226 3.71 -5.29 -10.94
CA GLN A 226 4.04 -4.27 -11.92
C GLN A 226 5.04 -4.73 -12.96
N ILE A 227 5.93 -5.67 -12.64
CA ILE A 227 6.92 -6.18 -13.61
C ILE A 227 6.22 -6.87 -14.78
N ASP A 228 5.17 -7.63 -14.52
CA ASP A 228 4.50 -8.44 -15.55
C ASP A 228 3.26 -7.75 -16.12
N TYR A 229 2.64 -6.82 -15.40
CA TYR A 229 1.35 -6.22 -15.77
C TYR A 229 1.37 -4.69 -15.82
N LEU A 230 0.60 -4.14 -16.74
CA LEU A 230 0.23 -2.73 -16.75
C LEU A 230 -0.89 -2.53 -15.75
N VAL A 231 -0.62 -1.75 -14.71
CA VAL A 231 -1.58 -1.44 -13.64
C VAL A 231 -1.62 0.06 -13.43
N SER A 232 -2.80 0.58 -13.12
CA SER A 232 -2.95 1.81 -12.36
C SER A 232 -3.23 1.40 -10.93
N ASN A 233 -2.39 1.85 -10.00
CA ASN A 233 -2.47 1.45 -8.61
C ASN A 233 -2.58 2.67 -7.70
N ILE A 234 -3.26 2.48 -6.59
CA ILE A 234 -3.28 3.43 -5.48
C ILE A 234 -2.88 2.69 -4.22
N ASP A 235 -2.09 3.36 -3.37
CA ASP A 235 -1.77 2.83 -2.06
C ASP A 235 -3.05 2.69 -1.24
N GLY A 236 -3.13 1.59 -0.51
CA GLY A 236 -4.33 1.16 0.18
C GLY A 236 -4.76 2.16 1.23
N ILE A 237 -6.07 2.21 1.39
CA ILE A 237 -6.69 2.72 2.59
C ILE A 237 -6.38 1.76 3.73
N HIS A 238 -5.99 2.30 4.88
CA HIS A 238 -5.93 1.55 6.14
C HIS A 238 -7.34 1.16 6.57
N PHE A 239 -7.50 0.08 7.33
CA PHE A 239 -8.80 -0.22 7.92
C PHE A 239 -8.70 -0.24 9.43
N ILE A 240 -9.78 0.19 10.06
CA ILE A 240 -9.96 0.01 11.50
C ILE A 240 -11.20 -0.83 11.75
N ILE A 241 -11.16 -1.64 12.80
CA ILE A 241 -12.34 -2.27 13.37
C ILE A 241 -12.61 -1.59 14.70
N VAL A 242 -13.68 -0.81 14.72
CA VAL A 242 -14.14 -0.09 15.91
C VAL A 242 -14.90 -1.03 16.86
N PRO A 243 -15.15 -0.65 18.12
CA PRO A 243 -15.80 -1.53 19.10
C PRO A 243 -17.19 -2.04 18.69
N SER A 244 -17.89 -1.34 17.79
CA SER A 244 -19.16 -1.80 17.20
C SER A 244 -19.00 -3.01 16.26
N GLY A 245 -17.77 -3.37 15.89
CA GLY A 245 -17.45 -4.41 14.92
C GLY A 245 -17.41 -3.92 13.47
N SER A 246 -17.75 -2.65 13.23
CA SER A 246 -17.70 -2.03 11.90
C SER A 246 -16.27 -1.93 11.38
N CYS A 247 -16.06 -2.35 10.14
CA CYS A 247 -14.79 -2.18 9.41
C CYS A 247 -14.85 -0.88 8.59
N ILE A 248 -13.97 0.07 8.90
CA ILE A 248 -14.02 1.42 8.32
C ILE A 248 -12.73 1.70 7.55
N PRO A 249 -12.82 2.09 6.26
CA PRO A 249 -11.67 2.58 5.51
C PRO A 249 -11.20 3.93 6.07
N VAL A 250 -9.90 4.06 6.31
CA VAL A 250 -9.22 5.24 6.86
C VAL A 250 -8.13 5.76 5.94
N GLU A 251 -8.25 7.01 5.49
CA GLU A 251 -7.15 7.74 4.88
C GLU A 251 -6.50 8.66 5.92
N LEU A 252 -5.22 8.39 6.22
CA LEU A 252 -4.44 9.11 7.21
C LEU A 252 -3.54 10.18 6.57
N LYS A 253 -3.49 11.38 7.17
CA LYS A 253 -2.50 12.42 6.88
C LYS A 253 -1.94 13.04 8.16
N SER A 254 -0.67 13.45 8.12
CA SER A 254 -0.08 14.33 9.13
C SER A 254 0.02 15.75 8.59
N LYS A 255 -0.61 16.71 9.27
CA LYS A 255 -0.77 18.08 8.77
C LYS A 255 -0.64 19.12 9.87
N THR A 256 -0.04 20.25 9.51
CA THR A 256 -0.11 21.48 10.30
C THR A 256 -1.38 22.22 9.91
N VAL A 257 -2.03 22.84 10.88
CA VAL A 257 -3.21 23.68 10.65
C VAL A 257 -2.81 24.86 9.75
N ALA A 258 -3.62 25.10 8.72
CA ALA A 258 -3.52 26.32 7.93
C ALA A 258 -4.62 27.28 8.35
N ASN A 259 -4.39 28.57 8.22
CA ASN A 259 -5.38 29.61 8.52
C ASN A 259 -5.82 30.30 7.22
N ASP A 260 -7.11 30.61 7.13
CA ASP A 260 -7.71 31.38 6.05
C ASP A 260 -8.60 32.47 6.67
N THR A 261 -8.55 33.69 6.13
CA THR A 261 -9.23 34.86 6.72
C THR A 261 -10.75 34.73 6.75
N LEU A 262 -11.34 33.89 5.88
CA LEU A 262 -12.78 33.67 5.80
C LEU A 262 -13.20 32.35 6.46
N LEU A 263 -12.41 31.29 6.28
CA LEU A 263 -12.72 29.95 6.79
C LEU A 263 -12.27 29.72 8.24
N GLY A 264 -11.32 30.51 8.73
CA GLY A 264 -10.58 30.24 9.96
C GLY A 264 -9.55 29.13 9.76
N ASP A 265 -9.32 28.34 10.81
CA ASP A 265 -8.41 27.20 10.79
C ASP A 265 -8.96 26.05 9.93
N TRP A 266 -8.11 25.43 9.11
CA TRP A 266 -8.51 24.39 8.17
C TRP A 266 -7.43 23.34 7.91
N PHE A 267 -7.89 22.17 7.46
CA PHE A 267 -7.06 21.10 6.92
C PHE A 267 -7.37 20.87 5.44
N GLY A 268 -6.32 20.67 4.65
CA GLY A 268 -6.47 20.32 3.25
C GLY A 268 -6.64 18.82 3.04
N ILE A 269 -7.45 18.39 2.08
CA ILE A 269 -7.41 17.04 1.50
C ILE A 269 -7.05 17.10 0.02
N ASP A 270 -6.03 16.34 -0.40
CA ASP A 270 -5.62 16.32 -1.81
C ASP A 270 -6.62 15.51 -2.65
N MET A 271 -6.72 15.84 -3.94
CA MET A 271 -7.67 15.22 -4.87
C MET A 271 -7.54 13.68 -4.93
N GLY A 272 -6.33 13.13 -4.85
CA GLY A 272 -6.11 11.68 -4.89
C GLY A 272 -6.77 10.96 -3.70
N PRO A 273 -6.38 11.28 -2.45
CA PRO A 273 -7.08 10.87 -1.23
C PRO A 273 -8.60 11.10 -1.26
N PHE A 274 -9.06 12.25 -1.75
CA PHE A 274 -10.49 12.55 -1.87
C PHE A 274 -11.20 11.57 -2.82
N ALA A 275 -10.69 11.38 -4.03
CA ALA A 275 -11.24 10.44 -5.00
C ALA A 275 -11.21 8.98 -4.49
N LYS A 276 -10.18 8.64 -3.71
CA LYS A 276 -10.04 7.34 -3.06
C LYS A 276 -11.18 7.10 -2.06
N LEU A 277 -11.44 8.05 -1.16
CA LEU A 277 -12.55 7.94 -0.19
C LEU A 277 -13.91 7.94 -0.90
N ALA A 278 -14.08 8.80 -1.92
CA ALA A 278 -15.31 8.85 -2.72
C ALA A 278 -15.62 7.51 -3.39
N PHE A 279 -14.60 6.78 -3.86
CA PHE A 279 -14.78 5.44 -4.40
C PHE A 279 -15.42 4.49 -3.38
N PHE A 280 -14.98 4.51 -2.12
CA PHE A 280 -15.56 3.63 -1.08
C PHE A 280 -17.00 4.02 -0.73
N THR A 281 -17.28 5.31 -0.62
CA THR A 281 -18.62 5.79 -0.23
C THR A 281 -19.63 5.77 -1.37
N ALA A 282 -19.20 5.74 -2.64
CA ALA A 282 -20.09 5.70 -3.79
C ALA A 282 -20.70 4.30 -4.08
N ASN A 283 -20.21 3.25 -3.39
CA ASN A 283 -20.69 1.89 -3.62
C ASN A 283 -22.02 1.62 -2.89
N SER A 284 -22.83 0.71 -3.46
CA SER A 284 -24.25 0.49 -3.16
C SER A 284 -24.60 0.06 -1.72
N MET A 285 -23.59 -0.20 -0.88
CA MET A 285 -23.76 -0.64 0.51
C MET A 285 -23.63 0.50 1.54
N ASN A 286 -23.46 1.75 1.08
CA ASN A 286 -23.43 2.96 1.91
C ASN A 286 -22.44 2.89 3.10
N THR A 287 -21.28 2.28 2.87
CA THR A 287 -20.21 2.27 3.87
C THR A 287 -19.51 3.62 3.87
N ASP A 288 -19.55 4.32 4.99
CA ASP A 288 -18.81 5.58 5.15
C ASP A 288 -17.30 5.30 5.23
N ALA A 289 -16.50 6.34 5.01
CA ALA A 289 -15.06 6.30 5.15
C ALA A 289 -14.60 7.38 6.12
N LEU A 290 -13.40 7.23 6.68
CA LEU A 290 -12.84 8.17 7.63
C LEU A 290 -11.62 8.87 7.05
N TYR A 291 -11.61 10.19 7.11
CA TYR A 291 -10.40 10.97 6.91
C TYR A 291 -9.81 11.33 8.27
N VAL A 292 -8.58 10.91 8.51
CA VAL A 292 -7.88 11.11 9.79
C VAL A 292 -6.71 12.06 9.58
N VAL A 293 -6.63 13.04 10.47
CA VAL A 293 -5.53 14.00 10.53
C VAL A 293 -4.81 13.86 11.86
N GLN A 294 -3.51 13.52 11.79
CA GLN A 294 -2.59 13.83 12.86
C GLN A 294 -2.26 15.32 12.77
N GLU A 295 -2.78 16.12 13.70
CA GLU A 295 -2.35 17.51 13.82
C GLU A 295 -0.94 17.56 14.41
N VAL A 296 -0.09 18.36 13.77
CA VAL A 296 1.26 18.64 14.25
C VAL A 296 1.56 20.13 14.23
N ASP A 297 2.32 20.60 15.21
CA ASP A 297 2.76 22.00 15.29
C ASP A 297 3.85 22.33 14.24
N SER A 298 4.41 23.54 14.30
CA SER A 298 5.49 23.98 13.40
C SER A 298 6.76 23.14 13.54
N ASP A 299 7.02 22.64 14.76
CA ASP A 299 8.18 21.82 15.11
C ASP A 299 7.91 20.32 14.89
N ARG A 300 6.73 19.98 14.39
CA ARG A 300 6.25 18.62 14.12
C ARG A 300 5.99 17.77 15.35
N ASN A 301 5.80 18.40 16.51
CA ASN A 301 5.27 17.70 17.66
C ASN A 301 3.79 17.38 17.44
N HIS A 302 3.37 16.22 17.92
CA HIS A 302 1.97 15.83 17.89
C HIS A 302 1.14 16.78 18.77
N VAL A 303 0.05 17.29 18.21
CA VAL A 303 -0.91 18.13 18.93
C VAL A 303 -2.15 17.31 19.30
N GLU A 304 -2.81 16.73 18.29
CA GLU A 304 -4.07 16.00 18.48
C GLU A 304 -4.37 15.07 17.28
N TRP A 305 -5.21 14.06 17.50
CA TRP A 305 -5.82 13.24 16.46
C TRP A 305 -7.24 13.68 16.15
N TYR A 306 -7.47 14.10 14.91
CA TYR A 306 -8.78 14.48 14.40
C TYR A 306 -9.30 13.47 13.39
N GLY A 307 -10.62 13.26 13.38
CA GLY A 307 -11.31 12.48 12.37
C GLY A 307 -12.55 13.18 11.86
N ILE A 308 -12.91 12.87 10.63
CA ILE A 308 -14.17 13.29 10.02
C ILE A 308 -14.67 12.18 9.10
N ARG A 309 -15.96 11.85 9.18
CA ARG A 309 -16.61 10.95 8.23
C ARG A 309 -16.59 11.59 6.84
N PHE A 310 -16.39 10.80 5.80
CA PHE A 310 -16.24 11.34 4.45
C PHE A 310 -17.53 12.02 3.98
N THR A 311 -18.69 11.51 4.36
CA THR A 311 -19.99 12.16 4.12
C THR A 311 -20.06 13.57 4.71
N GLU A 312 -19.59 13.77 5.95
CA GLU A 312 -19.53 15.07 6.61
C GLU A 312 -18.41 15.97 6.06
N LEU A 313 -17.29 15.37 5.63
CA LEU A 313 -16.22 16.06 4.93
C LEU A 313 -16.73 16.71 3.65
N VAL A 314 -17.50 15.98 2.83
CA VAL A 314 -18.07 16.51 1.58
C VAL A 314 -19.04 17.66 1.86
N LYS A 315 -19.89 17.55 2.90
CA LYS A 315 -20.81 18.63 3.30
C LYS A 315 -20.08 19.88 3.78
N SER A 316 -18.91 19.70 4.41
CA SER A 316 -18.14 20.77 5.04
C SER A 316 -17.07 21.38 4.12
N CYS A 317 -16.80 20.78 2.96
CA CYS A 317 -15.72 21.21 2.10
C CYS A 317 -16.01 22.54 1.39
N SER A 318 -15.00 23.40 1.29
CA SER A 318 -15.04 24.53 0.36
C SER A 318 -14.87 23.98 -1.06
N TRP A 319 -15.88 24.18 -1.91
CA TRP A 319 -15.89 23.76 -3.32
C TRP A 319 -14.92 24.57 -4.19
N VAL A 320 -14.21 25.55 -3.61
CA VAL A 320 -13.24 26.38 -4.31
C VAL A 320 -11.90 25.66 -4.36
N TRP A 321 -11.50 25.27 -5.57
CA TRP A 321 -10.19 24.70 -5.86
C TRP A 321 -9.08 25.71 -5.51
N GLN A 322 -8.02 25.23 -4.86
CA GLN A 322 -6.78 25.99 -4.69
C GLN A 322 -5.56 25.12 -4.95
N ALA A 323 -4.48 25.78 -5.37
CA ALA A 323 -3.15 25.18 -5.36
C ALA A 323 -2.77 24.86 -3.91
N GLY A 324 -2.61 23.58 -3.62
CA GLY A 324 -2.09 23.04 -2.38
C GLY A 324 -0.58 23.21 -2.26
N GLY A 325 -0.02 22.59 -1.22
CA GLY A 325 1.42 22.58 -0.98
C GLY A 325 2.20 21.85 -2.07
N LYS A 326 3.53 21.95 -2.00
CA LYS A 326 4.44 21.22 -2.89
C LYS A 326 4.25 19.71 -2.68
N GLY A 327 3.68 19.03 -3.67
CA GLY A 327 3.45 17.59 -3.66
C GLY A 327 4.74 16.78 -3.73
N MET A 328 4.63 15.45 -3.64
CA MET A 328 5.79 14.54 -3.59
C MET A 328 6.73 14.64 -4.81
N MET A 329 6.22 15.11 -5.95
CA MET A 329 6.95 15.30 -7.21
C MET A 329 7.30 16.78 -7.50
N GLY A 330 7.09 17.69 -6.54
CA GLY A 330 7.45 19.10 -6.68
C GLY A 330 6.40 20.01 -7.34
N GLY A 331 5.32 19.45 -7.92
CA GLY A 331 4.18 20.23 -8.43
C GLY A 331 3.20 20.64 -7.30
N ALA A 332 2.42 21.68 -7.52
CA ALA A 332 1.33 22.06 -6.61
C ALA A 332 0.27 20.95 -6.59
N SER A 333 -0.12 20.45 -5.41
CA SER A 333 -1.28 19.55 -5.33
C SER A 333 -2.58 20.34 -5.55
N SER A 334 -3.66 19.65 -5.93
CA SER A 334 -5.01 20.23 -5.89
C SER A 334 -5.66 19.80 -4.59
N THR A 335 -6.08 20.77 -3.77
CA THR A 335 -6.55 20.50 -2.41
C THR A 335 -7.90 21.16 -2.14
N TYR A 336 -8.80 20.43 -1.48
CA TYR A 336 -10.02 21.00 -0.90
C TYR A 336 -9.78 21.44 0.54
N LYS A 337 -10.28 22.62 0.91
CA LYS A 337 -10.22 23.12 2.29
C LYS A 337 -11.38 22.59 3.10
N ILE A 338 -11.09 22.01 4.25
CA ILE A 338 -12.08 21.56 5.22
C ILE A 338 -11.85 22.33 6.52
N PRO A 339 -12.83 23.09 7.04
CA PRO A 339 -12.69 23.78 8.33
C PRO A 339 -12.27 22.80 9.43
N LYS A 340 -11.29 23.17 10.26
CA LYS A 340 -10.86 22.35 11.40
C LYS A 340 -12.03 22.10 12.36
N ALA A 341 -12.92 23.07 12.53
CA ALA A 341 -14.12 22.96 13.36
C ALA A 341 -15.12 21.87 12.90
N ALA A 342 -15.01 21.37 11.66
CA ALA A 342 -15.84 20.26 11.18
C ALA A 342 -15.28 18.89 11.62
N PHE A 343 -14.04 18.82 12.10
CA PHE A 343 -13.44 17.60 12.60
C PHE A 343 -13.78 17.39 14.08
N THR A 344 -13.84 16.12 14.47
CA THR A 344 -14.02 15.68 15.86
C THR A 344 -12.72 15.04 16.34
N GLN A 345 -12.38 15.19 17.62
CA GLN A 345 -11.26 14.44 18.20
C GLN A 345 -11.55 12.94 18.07
N LEU A 346 -10.55 12.13 17.71
CA LEU A 346 -10.78 10.71 17.43
C LEU A 346 -11.33 9.94 18.63
N ALA A 347 -10.87 10.26 19.83
CA ALA A 347 -11.35 9.62 21.06
C ALA A 347 -12.87 9.84 21.27
N GLU A 348 -13.39 11.01 20.87
CA GLU A 348 -14.82 11.32 20.94
C GLU A 348 -15.60 10.77 19.74
N LEU A 349 -14.94 10.62 18.59
CA LEU A 349 -15.58 10.13 17.37
C LEU A 349 -15.81 8.61 17.42
N PHE A 350 -14.86 7.82 17.92
CA PHE A 350 -14.92 6.36 17.88
C PHE A 350 -16.18 5.75 18.50
N PRO A 351 -16.71 6.23 19.65
CA PRO A 351 -17.97 5.72 20.19
C PRO A 351 -19.19 5.91 19.28
N THR A 352 -19.10 6.80 18.29
CA THR A 352 -20.19 7.05 17.33
C THR A 352 -20.13 6.15 16.09
N LEU A 353 -18.98 5.50 15.84
CA LEU A 353 -18.64 4.83 14.57
C LEU A 353 -19.22 3.41 14.42
#